data_AF-A0A2V7WW80-F1
#
_entry.id   AF-A0A2V7WW80-F1
#
_cell.length_a   1.000
_cell.length_b   1.000
_cell.length_c   1.000
_cell.angle_alpha   90.00
_cell.angle_beta   90.00
_cell.angle_gamma   90.00
#
_symmetry.space_group_name_H-M   'P 1'
#
loop_
_entity.id
_entity.type
_entity.pdbx_description
1 polymer ?
#
loop_
_entity_poly.entity_id
_entity_poly.type
_entity_poly.pdbx_seq_one_letter_code
_entity_poly.pdbx_strand_id
1 'polypeptide(L)'
;MPTPMRWGAPPRGGGGGGSYRVLGVFIARPVAWLIAMVIFMSAFGSLFERMGIPILSRSVLIVDAVWRGEVWRLVSWAPIELSTLGLVFGCLLLYFIGPDLLHRWGTRRFFATFFGGAALVGALTCLIGRFLWADVARIPYMGLWPMEEAMIIAWAALFPGRQILVFFALPVSGRNLMVLTIAITVVMAALGGFPLFIPHFLAELIALVYMDVISVRPWIARARLAWFQSRYRRRTAKLSRVDRDEPPRWTH
;
A
#
# COMPACT_ATOMS: atom_id res chain seq x y z
N MET A 1 8.82 0.84 -45.14
CA MET A 1 9.19 1.87 -44.14
C MET A 1 8.25 1.72 -42.96
N PRO A 2 8.73 1.55 -41.71
CA PRO A 2 7.84 1.45 -40.56
C PRO A 2 7.20 2.80 -40.27
N THR A 3 5.88 2.80 -40.10
CA THR A 3 5.06 3.96 -39.80
C THR A 3 5.56 4.64 -38.52
N PRO A 4 5.84 5.96 -38.52
CA PRO A 4 6.23 6.64 -37.30
C PRO A 4 5.09 6.54 -36.27
N MET A 5 5.44 6.08 -35.07
CA MET A 5 4.54 5.92 -33.93
C MET A 5 3.90 7.28 -33.61
N ARG A 6 2.63 7.44 -33.98
CA ARG A 6 1.89 8.70 -33.83
C ARG A 6 1.38 8.80 -32.40
N TRP A 7 2.16 9.44 -31.54
CA TRP A 7 1.72 9.76 -30.17
C TRP A 7 0.43 10.58 -30.24
N GLY A 8 -0.66 10.01 -29.72
CA GLY A 8 -1.97 10.68 -29.66
C GLY A 8 -1.87 12.01 -28.92
N ALA A 9 -2.71 12.96 -29.33
CA ALA A 9 -2.77 14.28 -28.71
C ALA A 9 -3.08 14.17 -27.20
N PRO A 10 -2.52 15.06 -26.35
CA PRO A 10 -2.70 14.99 -24.91
C PRO A 10 -4.18 15.13 -24.53
N PRO A 11 -4.66 14.41 -23.49
CA PRO A 11 -6.01 14.59 -22.99
C PRO A 11 -6.15 16.01 -22.43
N ARG A 12 -7.03 16.80 -23.04
CA ARG A 12 -7.56 18.02 -22.41
C ARG A 12 -8.59 17.58 -21.37
N GLY A 13 -8.16 17.41 -20.13
CA GLY A 13 -9.03 17.05 -19.00
C GLY A 13 -8.71 17.88 -17.78
N GLY A 14 -9.66 18.74 -17.38
CA GLY A 14 -9.53 19.66 -16.25
C GLY A 14 -9.33 18.94 -14.92
N GLY A 15 -8.29 19.35 -14.19
CA GLY A 15 -7.97 18.79 -12.88
C GLY A 15 -6.54 19.09 -12.48
N GLY A 16 -6.22 20.39 -12.31
CA GLY A 16 -5.06 20.91 -11.57
C GLY A 16 -3.77 20.07 -11.58
N GLY A 17 -2.98 20.14 -12.65
CA GLY A 17 -1.64 19.60 -12.65
C GLY A 17 -1.05 19.58 -14.04
N GLY A 18 -0.16 20.54 -14.35
CA GLY A 18 0.60 20.51 -15.61
C GLY A 18 1.41 19.21 -15.78
N SER A 19 2.01 19.03 -16.94
CA SER A 19 2.92 17.90 -17.25
C SER A 19 4.33 18.42 -17.53
N TYR A 20 5.36 17.70 -17.10
CA TYR A 20 6.73 17.94 -17.57
C TYR A 20 6.99 17.09 -18.80
N ARG A 21 7.74 17.63 -19.76
CA ARG A 21 8.25 16.87 -20.90
C ARG A 21 9.70 16.49 -20.59
N VAL A 22 9.94 15.24 -20.25
CA VAL A 22 11.28 14.69 -19.99
C VAL A 22 11.55 13.63 -21.04
N LEU A 23 12.63 13.79 -21.82
CA LEU A 23 13.01 12.86 -22.90
C LEU A 23 11.88 12.57 -23.91
N GLY A 24 11.04 13.57 -24.20
CA GLY A 24 9.91 13.44 -25.13
C GLY A 24 8.66 12.78 -24.55
N VAL A 25 8.71 12.28 -23.31
CA VAL A 25 7.57 11.67 -22.62
C VAL A 25 6.95 12.64 -21.63
N PHE A 26 5.62 12.64 -21.56
CA PHE A 26 4.85 13.46 -20.62
C PHE A 26 4.78 12.79 -19.26
N ILE A 27 5.45 13.38 -18.26
CA ILE A 27 5.36 12.94 -16.87
C ILE A 27 4.40 13.88 -16.13
N ALA A 28 3.39 13.31 -15.49
CA ALA A 28 2.48 14.07 -14.65
C ALA A 28 3.25 14.67 -13.46
N ARG A 29 3.05 15.98 -13.20
CA ARG A 29 3.77 16.71 -12.14
C ARG A 29 3.78 16.01 -10.77
N PRO A 30 2.68 15.42 -10.27
CA PRO A 30 2.67 14.70 -9.00
C PRO A 30 3.63 13.51 -8.96
N VAL A 31 3.69 12.73 -10.06
CA VAL A 31 4.58 11.57 -10.17
C VAL A 31 6.04 12.02 -10.24
N ALA A 32 6.34 13.05 -11.05
CA ALA A 32 7.68 13.61 -11.13
C ALA A 32 8.15 14.16 -9.78
N TRP A 33 7.26 14.81 -9.02
CA TRP A 33 7.56 15.28 -7.68
C TRP A 33 7.88 14.14 -6.72
N LEU A 34 7.10 13.05 -6.74
CA LEU A 34 7.37 11.87 -5.92
C LEU A 34 8.73 11.25 -6.26
N ILE A 35 9.03 11.06 -7.55
CA ILE A 35 10.32 10.53 -8.02
C ILE A 35 11.47 11.44 -7.57
N ALA A 36 11.36 12.75 -7.80
CA ALA A 36 12.38 13.71 -7.39
C ALA A 36 12.59 13.71 -5.87
N MET A 37 11.51 13.57 -5.09
CA MET A 37 11.58 13.49 -3.64
C MET A 37 12.29 12.21 -3.18
N VAL A 38 11.99 11.06 -3.77
CA VAL A 38 12.66 9.79 -3.48
C VAL A 38 14.15 9.90 -3.78
N ILE A 39 14.51 10.38 -4.97
CA ILE A 39 15.93 10.59 -5.35
C ILE A 39 16.62 11.53 -4.37
N PHE A 40 15.98 12.65 -4.02
CA PHE A 40 16.54 13.62 -3.10
C PHE A 40 16.75 13.01 -1.71
N MET A 41 15.74 12.34 -1.15
CA MET A 41 15.81 11.72 0.18
C MET A 41 16.85 10.60 0.24
N SER A 42 16.95 9.78 -0.80
CA SER A 42 17.98 8.74 -0.93
C SER A 42 19.39 9.32 -1.04
N ALA A 43 19.60 10.31 -1.92
CA ALA A 43 20.91 10.91 -2.13
C ALA A 43 21.37 11.70 -0.89
N PHE A 44 20.47 12.49 -0.31
CA PHE A 44 20.71 13.23 0.92
C PHE A 44 20.96 12.26 2.08
N GLY A 45 20.16 11.21 2.21
CA GLY A 45 20.36 10.16 3.19
C GLY A 45 21.75 9.54 3.12
N SER A 46 22.14 9.06 1.94
CA SER A 46 23.46 8.43 1.73
C SER A 46 24.63 9.41 1.96
N LEU A 47 24.48 10.68 1.57
CA LEU A 47 25.51 11.69 1.79
C LEU A 47 25.74 11.94 3.29
N PHE A 48 24.67 12.11 4.05
CA PHE A 48 24.75 12.40 5.48
C PHE A 48 25.24 11.19 6.28
N GLU A 49 24.92 9.97 5.85
CA GLU A 49 25.49 8.75 6.42
C GLU A 49 27.01 8.73 6.31
N ARG A 50 27.54 9.08 5.12
CA ARG A 50 29.00 9.18 4.87
C ARG A 50 29.67 10.28 5.69
N MET A 51 28.94 11.34 6.02
CA MET A 51 29.41 12.43 6.89
C MET A 51 29.30 12.09 8.39
N GLY A 52 28.79 10.92 8.77
CA GLY A 52 28.59 10.52 10.16
C GLY A 52 27.43 11.24 10.85
N ILE A 53 26.56 11.93 10.11
CA ILE A 53 25.42 12.65 10.67
C ILE A 53 24.23 11.68 10.77
N PRO A 54 23.64 11.46 11.96
CA PRO A 54 22.59 10.46 12.17
C PRO A 54 21.20 10.96 11.70
N ILE A 55 21.12 11.55 10.51
CA ILE A 55 19.84 12.04 9.97
C ILE A 55 18.98 10.88 9.45
N LEU A 56 19.61 9.88 8.81
CA LEU A 56 18.95 8.66 8.38
C LEU A 56 18.30 7.93 9.55
N SER A 57 19.00 7.83 10.68
CA SER A 57 18.47 7.14 11.86
C SER A 57 17.25 7.83 12.46
N ARG A 58 16.96 9.10 12.12
CA ARG A 58 15.72 9.81 12.49
C ARG A 58 14.57 9.57 11.52
N SER A 59 14.86 9.21 10.27
CA SER A 59 13.87 9.00 9.21
C SER A 59 13.39 7.55 9.11
N VAL A 60 14.25 6.60 9.48
CA VAL A 60 13.96 5.16 9.48
C VAL A 60 12.86 4.82 10.49
N LEU A 61 12.05 3.82 10.19
CA LEU A 61 11.04 3.31 11.11
C LEU A 61 11.71 2.44 12.18
N ILE A 62 11.70 2.94 13.42
CA ILE A 62 12.20 2.23 14.60
C ILE A 62 11.04 2.11 15.59
N VAL A 63 10.65 0.87 15.90
CA VAL A 63 9.46 0.58 16.71
C VAL A 63 9.51 1.31 18.05
N ASP A 64 10.60 1.15 18.81
CA ASP A 64 10.72 1.77 20.13
C ASP A 64 10.69 3.30 20.08
N ALA A 65 11.22 3.92 19.02
CA ALA A 65 11.22 5.37 18.87
C ALA A 65 9.81 5.91 18.58
N VAL A 66 9.01 5.19 17.78
CA VAL A 66 7.60 5.52 17.55
C VAL A 66 6.81 5.50 18.85
N TRP A 67 7.03 4.49 19.70
CA TRP A 67 6.38 4.41 21.02
C TRP A 67 6.83 5.49 22.00
N ARG A 68 8.00 6.11 21.79
CA ARG A 68 8.47 7.29 22.53
C ARG A 68 7.94 8.62 21.97
N GLY A 69 7.10 8.60 20.94
CA GLY A 69 6.45 9.79 20.38
C GLY A 69 7.01 10.26 19.04
N GLU A 70 7.97 9.55 18.44
CA GLU A 70 8.55 9.91 17.13
C GLU A 70 7.65 9.49 15.96
N VAL A 71 6.40 9.97 15.92
CA VAL A 71 5.35 9.51 15.00
C VAL A 71 5.60 9.84 13.53
N TRP A 72 6.47 10.80 13.22
CA TRP A 72 6.86 11.12 11.83
C TRP A 72 7.53 9.92 11.13
N ARG A 73 8.17 9.04 11.92
CA ARG A 73 8.80 7.80 11.45
C ARG A 73 7.84 6.84 10.79
N LEU A 74 6.53 6.99 10.99
CA LEU A 74 5.51 6.21 10.30
C LEU A 74 5.44 6.52 8.80
N VAL A 75 5.94 7.67 8.35
CA VAL A 75 5.89 8.08 6.94
C VAL A 75 7.27 8.26 6.34
N SER A 76 8.23 8.80 7.10
CA SER A 76 9.55 9.19 6.58
C SER A 76 10.41 8.02 6.09
N TRP A 77 10.09 6.79 6.49
CA TRP A 77 10.82 5.59 6.12
C TRP A 77 10.60 5.15 4.67
N ALA A 78 9.43 5.46 4.11
CA ALA A 78 8.98 4.95 2.83
C ALA A 78 9.67 5.59 1.61
N PRO A 79 9.89 6.91 1.52
CA PRO A 79 10.52 7.50 0.33
C PRO A 79 12.06 7.44 0.37
N ILE A 80 12.66 6.44 1.01
CA ILE A 80 14.12 6.29 1.14
C ILE A 80 14.53 4.93 0.58
N GLU A 81 15.46 4.94 -0.37
CA GLU A 81 16.07 3.75 -0.95
C GLU A 81 17.58 3.95 -1.12
N LEU A 82 18.39 3.17 -0.39
CA LEU A 82 19.85 3.30 -0.39
C LEU A 82 20.53 2.37 -1.40
N SER A 83 19.84 1.34 -1.88
CA SER A 83 20.35 0.48 -2.95
C SER A 83 20.32 1.22 -4.28
N THR A 84 21.47 1.33 -4.95
CA THR A 84 21.57 1.99 -6.26
C THR A 84 20.61 1.38 -7.28
N LEU A 85 20.59 0.04 -7.39
CA LEU A 85 19.69 -0.66 -8.30
C LEU A 85 18.23 -0.52 -7.83
N GLY A 86 17.99 -0.63 -6.51
CA GLY A 86 16.66 -0.43 -5.94
C GLY A 86 16.07 0.94 -6.30
N LEU A 87 16.86 1.99 -6.17
CA LEU A 87 16.46 3.36 -6.46
C LEU A 87 16.14 3.57 -7.94
N VAL A 88 17.01 3.07 -8.83
CA VAL A 88 16.81 3.17 -10.28
C VAL A 88 15.54 2.43 -10.70
N PHE A 89 15.38 1.18 -10.27
CA PHE A 89 14.21 0.37 -10.65
C PHE A 89 12.93 0.89 -10.02
N GLY A 90 12.96 1.38 -8.77
CA GLY A 90 11.79 1.96 -8.13
C GLY A 90 11.33 3.26 -8.81
N CYS A 91 12.27 4.17 -9.11
CA CYS A 91 11.94 5.38 -9.88
C CYS A 91 11.39 5.06 -11.28
N LEU A 92 11.97 4.05 -11.95
CA LEU A 92 11.50 3.59 -13.25
C LEU A 92 10.09 2.98 -13.17
N LEU A 93 9.81 2.22 -12.13
CA LEU A 93 8.50 1.65 -11.88
C LEU A 93 7.46 2.76 -11.64
N LEU A 94 7.74 3.69 -10.73
CA LEU A 94 6.89 4.88 -10.49
C LEU A 94 6.65 5.66 -11.78
N TYR A 95 7.64 5.76 -12.65
CA TYR A 95 7.50 6.38 -13.96
C TYR A 95 6.52 5.62 -14.87
N PHE A 96 6.55 4.28 -14.89
CA PHE A 96 5.67 3.48 -15.74
C PHE A 96 4.23 3.36 -15.20
N ILE A 97 4.05 3.04 -13.91
CA ILE A 97 2.71 2.81 -13.33
C ILE A 97 2.09 4.06 -12.73
N GLY A 98 2.91 5.02 -12.30
CA GLY A 98 2.46 6.21 -11.58
C GLY A 98 1.48 7.06 -12.38
N PRO A 99 1.70 7.37 -13.67
CA PRO A 99 0.76 8.16 -14.45
C PRO A 99 -0.61 7.50 -14.61
N ASP A 100 -0.65 6.18 -14.83
CA ASP A 100 -1.90 5.41 -14.94
C ASP A 100 -2.68 5.45 -13.61
N LEU A 101 -2.00 5.23 -12.48
CA LEU A 101 -2.60 5.30 -11.14
C LEU A 101 -3.09 6.70 -10.82
N LEU A 102 -2.28 7.72 -11.10
CA LEU A 102 -2.65 9.12 -10.91
C LEU A 102 -3.87 9.49 -11.75
N HIS A 103 -3.95 9.04 -13.00
CA HIS A 103 -5.10 9.31 -13.86
C HIS A 103 -6.38 8.64 -13.33
N ARG A 104 -6.29 7.42 -12.81
CA ARG A 104 -7.43 6.69 -12.24
C ARG A 104 -7.90 7.21 -10.90
N TRP A 105 -6.98 7.65 -10.04
CA TRP A 105 -7.29 8.01 -8.65
C TRP A 105 -7.36 9.52 -8.40
N GLY A 106 -6.67 10.32 -9.21
CA GLY A 106 -6.39 11.72 -8.95
C GLY A 106 -5.29 11.92 -7.89
N THR A 107 -4.74 13.14 -7.86
CA THR A 107 -3.57 13.50 -7.03
C THR A 107 -3.73 13.20 -5.55
N ARG A 108 -4.88 13.54 -4.97
CA ARG A 108 -5.13 13.35 -3.53
C ARG A 108 -5.08 11.88 -3.13
N ARG A 109 -5.76 11.01 -3.88
CA ARG A 109 -5.81 9.58 -3.58
C ARG A 109 -4.47 8.91 -3.88
N PHE A 110 -3.78 9.31 -4.95
CA PHE A 110 -2.43 8.82 -5.24
C PHE A 110 -1.47 9.00 -4.06
N PHE A 111 -1.37 10.22 -3.51
CA PHE A 111 -0.51 10.47 -2.36
C PHE A 111 -1.05 9.90 -1.05
N ALA A 112 -2.37 9.84 -0.86
CA ALA A 112 -2.95 9.17 0.30
C ALA A 112 -2.66 7.67 0.30
N THR A 113 -2.69 7.01 -0.86
CA THR A 113 -2.31 5.60 -0.99
C THR A 113 -0.83 5.41 -0.67
N PHE A 114 0.06 6.28 -1.17
CA PHE A 114 1.50 6.16 -0.91
C PHE A 114 1.87 6.51 0.55
N PHE A 115 1.66 7.75 0.98
CA PHE A 115 2.08 8.21 2.32
C PHE A 115 1.14 7.78 3.43
N GLY A 116 -0.17 7.78 3.19
CA GLY A 116 -1.14 7.27 4.16
C GLY A 116 -1.06 5.75 4.29
N GLY A 117 -0.81 5.04 3.18
CA GLY A 117 -0.47 3.62 3.20
C GLY A 117 0.81 3.35 3.98
N ALA A 118 1.88 4.13 3.75
CA ALA A 118 3.12 4.03 4.51
C ALA A 118 2.90 4.23 6.01
N ALA A 119 2.09 5.22 6.40
CA ALA A 119 1.72 5.45 7.81
C ALA A 119 1.01 4.24 8.42
N LEU A 120 0.03 3.67 7.69
CA LEU A 120 -0.73 2.51 8.14
C LEU A 120 0.16 1.27 8.26
N VAL A 121 0.97 0.98 7.24
CA VAL A 121 1.92 -0.14 7.23
C VAL A 121 2.92 0.02 8.36
N GLY A 122 3.53 1.19 8.51
CA GLY A 122 4.48 1.48 9.59
C GLY A 122 3.86 1.32 10.98
N ALA A 123 2.62 1.76 11.16
CA ALA A 123 1.91 1.61 12.43
C ALA A 123 1.62 0.14 12.75
N LEU A 124 1.18 -0.65 11.77
CA LEU A 124 0.95 -2.09 11.94
C LEU A 124 2.26 -2.85 12.20
N THR A 125 3.35 -2.50 11.53
CA THR A 125 4.68 -3.05 11.83
C THR A 125 5.09 -2.74 13.27
N CYS A 126 4.86 -1.51 13.76
CA CYS A 126 5.14 -1.16 15.15
C CYS A 126 4.27 -1.92 16.16
N LEU A 127 3.00 -2.17 15.84
CA LEU A 127 2.11 -2.99 16.66
C LEU A 127 2.58 -4.44 16.72
N ILE A 128 2.96 -5.02 15.57
CA ILE A 128 3.51 -6.38 15.48
C ILE A 128 4.81 -6.47 16.29
N GLY A 129 5.74 -5.54 16.06
CA GLY A 129 7.02 -5.50 16.77
C GLY A 129 6.85 -5.40 18.28
N ARG A 130 5.90 -4.59 18.74
CA ARG A 130 5.70 -4.35 20.18
C ARG A 130 5.02 -5.51 20.90
N PHE A 131 4.01 -6.12 20.27
CA PHE A 131 3.09 -7.02 20.98
C PHE A 131 3.14 -8.48 20.51
N LEU A 132 3.58 -8.75 19.28
CA LEU A 132 3.53 -10.09 18.70
C LEU A 132 4.91 -10.69 18.47
N TRP A 133 5.88 -9.90 18.01
CA TRP A 133 7.17 -10.43 17.58
C TRP A 133 8.33 -9.48 17.88
N ALA A 134 9.11 -9.79 18.91
CA ALA A 134 10.20 -8.95 19.39
C ALA A 134 11.32 -8.73 18.35
N ASP A 135 11.57 -9.68 17.45
CA ASP A 135 12.60 -9.54 16.41
C ASP A 135 12.26 -8.41 15.43
N VAL A 136 10.97 -8.21 15.13
CA VAL A 136 10.49 -7.10 14.31
C VAL A 136 10.80 -5.75 14.99
N ALA A 137 10.69 -5.66 16.32
CA ALA A 137 11.00 -4.42 17.03
C ALA A 137 12.47 -4.01 16.98
N ARG A 138 13.39 -4.97 16.82
CA ARG A 138 14.84 -4.74 16.78
C ARG A 138 15.34 -4.28 15.42
N ILE A 139 14.51 -4.40 14.38
CA ILE A 139 14.89 -4.10 13.01
C ILE A 139 14.55 -2.63 12.68
N PRO A 140 15.52 -1.85 12.20
CA PRO A 140 15.25 -0.57 11.54
C PRO A 140 14.67 -0.81 10.14
N TYR A 141 13.48 -0.30 9.86
CA TYR A 141 12.86 -0.43 8.54
C TYR A 141 12.98 0.85 7.71
N MET A 142 13.43 0.70 6.47
CA MET A 142 13.40 1.72 5.43
C MET A 142 13.30 1.03 4.08
N GLY A 143 12.81 1.74 3.08
CA GLY A 143 12.73 1.19 1.73
C GLY A 143 11.51 1.71 0.99
N LEU A 144 11.72 1.95 -0.29
CA LEU A 144 10.67 2.35 -1.23
C LEU A 144 9.79 1.17 -1.64
N TRP A 145 10.39 -0.02 -1.70
CA TRP A 145 9.79 -1.24 -2.23
C TRP A 145 8.43 -1.64 -1.62
N PRO A 146 8.21 -1.62 -0.29
CA PRO A 146 6.89 -1.99 0.25
C PRO A 146 5.74 -1.17 -0.34
N MET A 147 5.96 0.14 -0.53
CA MET A 147 4.92 1.02 -1.08
C MET A 147 4.79 0.83 -2.59
N GLU A 148 5.88 0.52 -3.28
CA GLU A 148 5.86 0.19 -4.69
C GLU A 148 5.15 -1.13 -4.99
N GLU A 149 5.34 -2.16 -4.18
CA GLU A 149 4.62 -3.43 -4.26
C GLU A 149 3.11 -3.21 -4.13
N ALA A 150 2.69 -2.39 -3.16
CA ALA A 150 1.30 -1.99 -3.01
C ALA A 150 0.77 -1.24 -4.25
N MET A 151 1.58 -0.36 -4.86
CA MET A 151 1.21 0.34 -6.09
C MET A 151 1.17 -0.59 -7.31
N ILE A 152 2.08 -1.57 -7.41
CA ILE A 152 2.07 -2.60 -8.45
C ILE A 152 0.79 -3.41 -8.35
N ILE A 153 0.44 -3.90 -7.17
CA ILE A 153 -0.78 -4.68 -6.94
C ILE A 153 -2.01 -3.85 -7.33
N ALA A 154 -2.04 -2.58 -6.94
CA ALA A 154 -3.13 -1.69 -7.32
C ALA A 154 -3.22 -1.44 -8.82
N TRP A 155 -2.10 -1.20 -9.49
CA TRP A 155 -2.06 -1.03 -10.94
C TRP A 155 -2.50 -2.32 -11.64
N ALA A 156 -2.01 -3.47 -11.20
CA ALA A 156 -2.35 -4.79 -11.73
C ALA A 156 -3.85 -5.13 -11.57
N ALA A 157 -4.46 -4.76 -10.45
CA ALA A 157 -5.90 -4.91 -10.23
C ALA A 157 -6.73 -4.02 -11.16
N LEU A 158 -6.27 -2.79 -11.46
CA LEU A 158 -6.96 -1.88 -12.38
C LEU A 158 -6.77 -2.24 -13.86
N PHE A 159 -5.63 -2.82 -14.21
CA PHE A 159 -5.24 -3.10 -15.59
C PHE A 159 -4.75 -4.55 -15.79
N PRO A 160 -5.55 -5.58 -15.46
CA PRO A 160 -5.10 -6.97 -15.41
C PRO A 160 -4.62 -7.53 -16.75
N GLY A 161 -5.17 -7.03 -17.86
CA GLY A 161 -4.80 -7.45 -19.23
C GLY A 161 -3.71 -6.60 -19.88
N ARG A 162 -3.28 -5.48 -19.28
CA ARG A 162 -2.23 -4.63 -19.84
C ARG A 162 -0.87 -5.25 -19.56
N GLN A 163 0.04 -5.17 -20.53
CA GLN A 163 1.39 -5.70 -20.40
C GLN A 163 2.39 -4.58 -20.13
N ILE A 164 3.34 -4.85 -19.23
CA ILE A 164 4.55 -4.04 -19.03
C ILE A 164 5.75 -4.93 -19.30
N LEU A 165 6.80 -4.35 -19.89
CA LEU A 165 8.08 -5.03 -20.07
C LEU A 165 8.87 -5.00 -18.76
N VAL A 166 8.91 -6.13 -18.06
CA VAL A 166 9.78 -6.32 -16.89
C VAL A 166 11.22 -6.47 -17.40
N PHE A 167 12.14 -5.70 -16.81
CA PHE A 167 13.54 -5.59 -17.24
C PHE A 167 13.73 -5.30 -18.75
N PHE A 168 12.77 -4.58 -19.35
CA PHE A 168 12.77 -4.26 -20.79
C PHE A 168 12.77 -5.48 -21.74
N ALA A 169 12.57 -6.70 -21.22
CA ALA A 169 12.70 -7.94 -21.99
C ALA A 169 11.44 -8.80 -21.92
N LEU A 170 10.83 -8.94 -20.74
CA LEU A 170 9.73 -9.88 -20.53
C LEU A 170 8.39 -9.16 -20.46
N PRO A 171 7.48 -9.34 -21.44
CA PRO A 171 6.13 -8.80 -21.35
C PRO A 171 5.34 -9.58 -20.30
N VAL A 172 4.97 -8.90 -19.21
CA VAL A 172 4.19 -9.48 -18.12
C VAL A 172 2.85 -8.75 -18.04
N SER A 173 1.75 -9.51 -18.04
CA SER A 173 0.40 -8.96 -17.84
C SER A 173 0.23 -8.47 -16.40
N GLY A 174 -0.66 -7.51 -16.16
CA GLY A 174 -0.94 -7.02 -14.81
C GLY A 174 -1.25 -8.14 -13.81
N ARG A 175 -2.08 -9.12 -14.20
CA ARG A 175 -2.36 -10.28 -13.33
C ARG A 175 -1.10 -11.08 -12.97
N ASN A 176 -0.23 -11.33 -13.94
CA ASN A 176 1.01 -12.06 -13.70
C ASN A 176 2.00 -11.22 -12.89
N LEU A 177 2.00 -9.90 -13.09
CA LEU A 177 2.85 -8.97 -12.35
C LEU A 177 2.50 -8.99 -10.86
N MET A 178 1.21 -8.97 -10.51
CA MET A 178 0.73 -9.11 -9.13
C MET A 178 1.23 -10.42 -8.48
N VAL A 179 1.07 -11.55 -9.18
CA VAL A 179 1.51 -12.86 -8.68
C VAL A 179 3.04 -12.89 -8.53
N LEU A 180 3.76 -12.34 -9.51
CA LEU A 180 5.22 -12.28 -9.51
C LEU A 180 5.73 -11.44 -8.33
N THR A 181 5.13 -10.28 -8.07
CA THR A 181 5.48 -9.42 -6.93
C THR A 181 5.38 -10.19 -5.62
N ILE A 182 4.22 -10.79 -5.33
CA ILE A 182 4.00 -11.56 -4.10
C ILE A 182 4.97 -12.75 -4.01
N ALA A 183 5.18 -13.47 -5.12
CA ALA A 183 6.08 -14.61 -5.15
C ALA A 183 7.54 -14.20 -4.87
N ILE A 184 8.01 -13.09 -5.46
CA ILE A 184 9.34 -12.55 -5.19
C ILE A 184 9.46 -12.15 -3.72
N THR A 185 8.47 -11.45 -3.16
CA THR A 185 8.47 -11.06 -1.74
C THR A 185 8.59 -12.29 -0.82
N VAL A 186 7.84 -13.36 -1.09
CA VAL A 186 7.93 -14.61 -0.33
C VAL A 186 9.30 -15.27 -0.44
N VAL A 187 9.86 -15.35 -1.66
CA VAL A 187 11.21 -15.92 -1.87
C VAL A 187 12.27 -15.09 -1.15
N MET A 188 12.21 -13.77 -1.27
CA MET A 188 13.15 -12.86 -0.61
C MET A 188 13.01 -12.91 0.91
N ALA A 189 11.80 -13.05 1.45
CA ALA A 189 11.58 -13.28 2.88
C ALA A 189 12.16 -14.61 3.36
N ALA A 190 12.05 -15.67 2.57
CA ALA A 190 12.64 -16.97 2.90
C ALA A 190 14.19 -16.92 2.88
N LEU A 191 14.78 -16.14 1.98
CA LEU A 191 16.24 -16.01 1.84
C LEU A 191 16.85 -15.02 2.83
N GLY A 192 16.21 -13.88 3.06
CA GLY A 192 16.72 -12.77 3.88
C GLY A 192 16.25 -12.79 5.34
N GLY A 193 15.13 -13.46 5.62
CA GLY A 193 14.52 -13.55 6.95
C GLY A 193 13.17 -12.84 7.03
N PHE A 194 12.15 -13.57 7.48
CA PHE A 194 10.76 -13.09 7.55
C PHE A 194 10.55 -11.75 8.28
N PRO A 195 11.20 -11.46 9.43
CA PRO A 195 10.99 -10.19 10.13
C PRO A 195 11.31 -8.94 9.29
N LEU A 196 12.26 -9.02 8.36
CA LEU A 196 12.62 -7.90 7.48
C LEU A 196 11.49 -7.56 6.49
N PHE A 197 10.69 -8.55 6.12
CA PHE A 197 9.66 -8.43 5.09
C PHE A 197 8.26 -8.15 5.64
N ILE A 198 8.10 -7.92 6.95
CA ILE A 198 6.79 -7.60 7.55
C ILE A 198 6.13 -6.36 6.89
N PRO A 199 6.83 -5.23 6.66
CA PRO A 199 6.23 -4.10 5.97
C PRO A 199 5.78 -4.44 4.54
N HIS A 200 6.53 -5.29 3.83
CA HIS A 200 6.19 -5.74 2.47
C HIS A 200 4.88 -6.52 2.47
N PHE A 201 4.80 -7.58 3.28
CA PHE A 201 3.58 -8.40 3.38
C PHE A 201 2.36 -7.59 3.84
N LEU A 202 2.54 -6.64 4.76
CA LEU A 202 1.47 -5.73 5.19
C LEU A 202 1.01 -4.84 4.04
N ALA A 203 1.95 -4.24 3.30
CA ALA A 203 1.64 -3.37 2.17
C ALA A 203 0.90 -4.14 1.06
N GLU A 204 1.37 -5.34 0.72
CA GLU A 204 0.72 -6.22 -0.26
C GLU A 204 -0.69 -6.63 0.18
N LEU A 205 -0.84 -7.09 1.43
CA LEU A 205 -2.14 -7.49 1.97
C LEU A 205 -3.13 -6.32 1.99
N ILE A 206 -2.69 -5.14 2.45
CA ILE A 206 -3.52 -3.94 2.46
C ILE A 206 -3.92 -3.55 1.05
N ALA A 207 -3.00 -3.61 0.08
CA ALA A 207 -3.31 -3.32 -1.31
C ALA A 207 -4.33 -4.31 -1.89
N LEU A 208 -4.18 -5.61 -1.64
CA LEU A 208 -5.12 -6.65 -2.08
C LEU A 208 -6.53 -6.45 -1.51
N VAL A 209 -6.61 -6.05 -0.24
CA VAL A 209 -7.89 -5.73 0.42
C VAL A 209 -8.47 -4.42 -0.10
N TYR A 210 -7.65 -3.37 -0.20
CA TYR A 210 -8.07 -2.05 -0.68
C TYR A 210 -8.61 -2.07 -2.11
N MET A 211 -8.04 -2.93 -2.95
CA MET A 211 -8.43 -3.11 -4.35
C MET A 211 -9.55 -4.15 -4.55
N ASP A 212 -10.16 -4.64 -3.45
CA ASP A 212 -11.20 -5.67 -3.46
C ASP A 212 -10.79 -6.97 -4.20
N VAL A 213 -9.48 -7.25 -4.34
CA VAL A 213 -8.96 -8.51 -4.89
C VAL A 213 -9.23 -9.66 -3.91
N ILE A 214 -8.98 -9.40 -2.62
CA ILE A 214 -9.42 -10.27 -1.53
C ILE A 214 -10.65 -9.62 -0.90
N SER A 215 -11.84 -10.11 -1.22
CA SER A 215 -13.08 -9.54 -0.71
C SER A 215 -13.29 -9.86 0.78
N VAL A 216 -13.10 -8.85 1.64
CA VAL A 216 -13.41 -8.94 3.09
C VAL A 216 -14.88 -8.61 3.38
N ARG A 217 -15.60 -8.01 2.41
CA ARG A 217 -17.00 -7.59 2.52
C ARG A 217 -17.96 -8.68 3.00
N PRO A 218 -17.92 -9.94 2.49
CA PRO A 218 -18.81 -11.01 2.95
C PRO A 218 -18.57 -11.39 4.42
N TRP A 219 -17.32 -11.31 4.88
CA TRP A 219 -16.94 -11.63 6.25
C TRP A 219 -17.42 -10.56 7.23
N ILE A 220 -17.25 -9.29 6.88
CA ILE A 220 -17.75 -8.16 7.67
C ILE A 220 -19.28 -8.16 7.74
N ALA A 221 -19.96 -8.45 6.62
CA ALA A 221 -21.42 -8.57 6.60
C ALA A 221 -21.90 -9.70 7.53
N ARG A 222 -21.27 -10.88 7.48
CA ARG A 222 -21.57 -12.01 8.37
C ARG A 222 -21.32 -11.67 9.84
N ALA A 223 -20.21 -11.02 10.17
CA ALA A 223 -19.90 -10.61 11.54
C ALA A 223 -20.93 -9.60 12.08
N ARG A 224 -21.33 -8.62 11.27
CA ARG A 224 -22.40 -7.66 11.62
C ARG A 224 -23.73 -8.38 11.84
N LEU A 225 -24.11 -9.29 10.95
CA LEU A 225 -25.34 -10.08 11.09
C LEU A 225 -25.31 -10.93 12.36
N ALA A 226 -24.21 -11.60 12.67
CA ALA A 226 -24.06 -12.38 13.90
C ALA A 226 -24.16 -11.50 15.16
N TRP A 227 -23.57 -10.30 15.13
CA TRP A 227 -23.70 -9.32 16.22
C TRP A 227 -25.15 -8.83 16.38
N PHE A 228 -25.85 -8.50 15.29
CA PHE A 228 -27.27 -8.13 15.36
C PHE A 228 -28.15 -9.28 15.85
N GLN A 229 -27.93 -10.51 15.37
CA GLN A 229 -28.68 -11.70 15.80
C GLN A 229 -28.47 -12.01 17.28
N SER A 230 -27.24 -11.88 17.79
CA SER A 230 -26.98 -12.06 19.24
C SER A 230 -27.67 -10.99 20.09
N ARG A 231 -27.79 -9.75 19.59
CA ARG A 231 -28.52 -8.66 20.27
C ARG A 231 -30.04 -8.86 20.20
N TYR A 232 -30.56 -9.44 19.12
CA TYR A 232 -31.99 -9.73 18.96
C TYR A 232 -32.43 -10.94 19.81
N ARG A 233 -31.66 -12.04 19.83
CA ARG A 233 -31.92 -13.22 20.71
C ARG A 233 -31.99 -12.84 22.19
N ARG A 234 -31.18 -11.89 22.65
CA ARG A 234 -31.24 -11.39 24.04
C ARG A 234 -32.51 -10.57 24.33
N ARG A 235 -33.12 -9.93 23.33
CA ARG A 235 -34.38 -9.20 23.47
C ARG A 235 -35.60 -10.12 23.40
N THR A 236 -35.62 -11.10 22.49
CA THR A 236 -36.72 -12.06 22.38
C THR A 236 -36.72 -13.11 23.49
N ALA A 237 -35.57 -13.49 24.05
CA ALA A 237 -35.51 -14.30 25.27
C ALA A 237 -36.14 -13.61 26.49
N LYS A 238 -36.19 -12.27 26.49
CA LYS A 238 -36.92 -11.49 27.50
C LYS A 238 -38.44 -11.41 27.25
N LEU A 239 -38.92 -11.88 26.10
CA LEU A 239 -40.32 -11.78 25.67
C LEU A 239 -41.04 -13.14 25.62
N SER A 240 -40.50 -14.18 26.25
CA SER A 240 -41.17 -15.49 26.36
C SER A 240 -41.32 -15.90 27.82
N ARG A 241 -42.46 -15.54 28.42
CA ARG A 241 -43.52 -16.48 28.82
C ARG A 241 -44.70 -15.67 29.36
N VAL A 242 -45.72 -15.41 28.54
CA VAL A 242 -47.08 -15.25 29.05
C VAL A 242 -47.70 -16.60 28.79
N ASP A 243 -47.80 -17.43 29.84
CA ASP A 243 -48.50 -18.71 29.79
C ASP A 243 -49.91 -18.46 29.27
N ARG A 244 -50.26 -19.17 28.21
CA ARG A 244 -51.58 -19.10 27.58
C ARG A 244 -52.44 -20.22 28.17
N ASP A 245 -52.56 -20.24 29.49
CA ASP A 245 -53.38 -21.22 30.23
C ASP A 245 -54.65 -20.59 30.86
N GLU A 246 -55.02 -19.36 30.49
CA GLU A 246 -56.31 -18.78 30.86
C GLU A 246 -57.33 -18.92 29.71
N PRO A 247 -58.42 -19.69 29.88
CA PRO A 247 -59.51 -19.71 28.91
C PRO A 247 -60.23 -18.35 28.88
N PRO A 248 -60.73 -17.92 27.70
CA PRO A 248 -61.30 -16.60 27.51
C PRO A 248 -62.54 -16.37 28.41
N ARG A 249 -62.45 -15.38 29.31
CA ARG A 249 -63.51 -14.90 30.22
C ARG A 249 -64.65 -14.16 29.48
N TRP A 250 -65.31 -14.81 28.52
CA TRP A 250 -66.49 -14.24 27.83
C TRP A 250 -67.69 -15.19 27.75
N THR A 251 -67.69 -16.28 28.51
CA THR A 251 -68.90 -17.08 28.72
C THR A 251 -69.38 -16.87 30.14
N HIS A 252 -70.17 -15.83 30.37
CA HIS A 252 -71.30 -15.75 31.31
C HIS A 252 -72.05 -14.44 31.08
#